data_AF-W7Q2T0-F1
#
_entry.id   AF-W7Q2T0-F1
#
_cell.length_a   1.000
_cell.length_b   1.000
_cell.length_c   1.000
_cell.angle_alpha   90.00
_cell.angle_beta   90.00
_cell.angle_gamma   90.00
#
_symmetry.space_group_name_H-M   'P 1'
#
loop_
_entity.id
_entity.type
_entity.pdbx_description
1 polymer ?
#
loop_
_entity_poly.entity_id
_entity_poly.type
_entity_poly.pdbx_seq_one_letter_code
_entity_poly.pdbx_strand_id
1 'polypeptide(L)'
;MPTTLKERAEGNAGIKDPVSLIQVQTLDDNCVEFGIEEFKINDPRQGIVHVVGPEQGATLPGMTVVCGDSHTATHGAFAALAHGIGTSEVEHVLATQCLLAQKMKNMQVRVEGKLGTGVTAKDVVLAIIGKIGTAGGTGYAIEFAGSAIRDLSMEGRMTVCNMAIEAGARVGLIAVDDTTIDYLGNRPFAPSGEQWEAAVADWRNLVSDADAEFDQVVTLDAAEIEPQVSWGTSPRWSPVFPVRCPTRPRPVTTPCSAATPVPWNTWASPRGRRSPISGSTRSSSAPAPIRGSRTCARPPRWPAARRSPAPFNWPWWCRAPAW
;
A
#
# COMPACT_ATOMS: atom_id res chain seq x y z
N MET A 1 -16.67 9.03 -8.46
CA MET A 1 -15.97 8.32 -9.55
C MET A 1 -16.55 6.92 -9.73
N PRO A 2 -16.82 6.48 -10.95
CA PRO A 2 -17.33 5.14 -11.25
C PRO A 2 -16.33 4.06 -10.80
N THR A 3 -16.78 3.13 -9.96
CA THR A 3 -15.90 2.11 -9.35
C THR A 3 -16.10 0.72 -9.94
N THR A 4 -17.20 0.51 -10.65
CA THR A 4 -17.49 -0.77 -11.32
C THR A 4 -17.16 -0.71 -12.80
N LEU A 5 -16.86 -1.87 -13.40
CA LEU A 5 -16.63 -1.98 -14.86
C LEU A 5 -17.81 -1.46 -15.69
N LYS A 6 -19.05 -1.61 -15.18
CA LYS A 6 -20.26 -1.14 -15.84
C LYS A 6 -20.35 0.38 -15.83
N GLU A 7 -20.03 1.01 -14.70
CA GLU A 7 -20.03 2.48 -14.59
C GLU A 7 -18.85 3.08 -15.37
N ARG A 8 -17.70 2.40 -15.44
CA ARG A 8 -16.56 2.82 -16.25
C ARG A 8 -16.82 2.68 -17.75
N ALA A 9 -17.75 1.84 -18.19
CA ALA A 9 -18.06 1.71 -19.62
C ALA A 9 -18.58 3.02 -20.24
N GLU A 10 -19.18 3.89 -19.43
CA GLU A 10 -19.70 5.20 -19.85
C GLU A 10 -18.59 6.28 -19.91
N GLY A 11 -17.38 5.98 -19.41
CA GLY A 11 -16.26 6.92 -19.35
C GLY A 11 -16.59 8.25 -18.69
N ASN A 12 -16.00 9.33 -19.21
CA ASN A 12 -16.26 10.68 -18.71
C ASN A 12 -17.76 11.06 -18.83
N ALA A 13 -18.47 10.53 -19.84
CA ALA A 13 -19.90 10.80 -20.03
C ALA A 13 -20.78 10.21 -18.90
N GLY A 14 -20.26 9.25 -18.12
CA GLY A 14 -20.92 8.71 -16.93
C GLY A 14 -20.84 9.62 -15.69
N ILE A 15 -20.03 10.68 -15.72
CA ILE A 15 -19.88 11.62 -14.61
C ILE A 15 -21.03 12.64 -14.64
N LYS A 16 -21.98 12.48 -13.72
CA LYS A 16 -23.19 13.32 -13.64
C LYS A 16 -22.95 14.70 -13.03
N ASP A 17 -21.94 14.81 -12.16
CA ASP A 17 -21.60 16.08 -11.51
C ASP A 17 -20.74 16.93 -12.45
N PRO A 18 -21.20 18.12 -12.88
CA PRO A 18 -20.48 18.95 -13.84
C PRO A 18 -19.12 19.42 -13.31
N VAL A 19 -18.98 19.63 -11.99
CA VAL A 19 -17.70 20.06 -11.41
C VAL A 19 -16.66 18.94 -11.51
N SER A 20 -17.02 17.73 -11.09
CA SER A 20 -16.16 16.55 -11.22
C SER A 20 -15.82 16.25 -12.68
N LEU A 21 -16.77 16.44 -13.60
CA LEU A 21 -16.54 16.22 -15.03
C LEU A 21 -15.49 17.17 -15.59
N ILE A 22 -15.60 18.47 -15.28
CA ILE A 22 -14.63 19.48 -15.71
C ILE A 22 -13.23 19.12 -15.18
N GLN A 23 -13.11 18.71 -13.92
CA GLN A 23 -11.82 18.32 -13.34
C GLN A 23 -11.16 17.16 -14.08
N VAL A 24 -11.93 16.12 -14.41
CA VAL A 24 -11.40 14.94 -15.14
C VAL A 24 -11.04 15.32 -16.58
N GLN A 25 -11.89 16.09 -17.26
CA GLN A 25 -11.61 16.55 -18.63
C GLN A 25 -10.37 17.44 -18.69
N THR A 26 -10.23 18.40 -17.77
CA THR A 26 -9.04 19.25 -17.70
C THR A 26 -7.78 18.44 -17.42
N LEU A 27 -7.85 17.39 -16.59
CA LEU A 27 -6.73 16.48 -16.39
C LEU A 27 -6.37 15.74 -17.69
N ASP A 28 -7.37 15.13 -18.34
CA ASP A 28 -7.20 14.41 -19.61
C ASP A 28 -6.55 15.28 -20.69
N ASP A 29 -7.02 16.51 -20.85
CA ASP A 29 -6.55 17.45 -21.87
C ASP A 29 -5.11 17.89 -21.57
N ASN A 30 -4.81 18.23 -20.30
CA ASN A 30 -3.46 18.61 -19.88
C ASN A 30 -2.46 17.45 -20.06
N CYS A 31 -2.81 16.22 -19.67
CA CYS A 31 -1.92 15.08 -19.83
C CYS A 31 -1.58 14.83 -21.31
N VAL A 32 -2.56 14.99 -22.20
CA VAL A 32 -2.35 14.89 -23.65
C VAL A 32 -1.46 16.04 -24.16
N GLU A 33 -1.71 17.27 -23.74
CA GLU A 33 -0.94 18.46 -24.16
C GLU A 33 0.53 18.35 -23.76
N PHE A 34 0.81 17.93 -22.52
CA PHE A 34 2.17 17.85 -21.97
C PHE A 34 2.84 16.48 -22.18
N GLY A 35 2.17 15.53 -22.83
CA GLY A 35 2.72 14.19 -23.10
C GLY A 35 2.96 13.35 -21.83
N ILE A 36 2.12 13.54 -20.81
CA ILE A 36 2.17 12.79 -19.55
C ILE A 36 1.32 11.53 -19.68
N GLU A 37 1.88 10.37 -19.36
CA GLU A 37 1.14 9.11 -19.35
C GLU A 37 0.08 9.14 -18.25
N GLU A 38 -1.18 8.95 -18.64
CA GLU A 38 -2.33 8.91 -17.73
C GLU A 38 -3.13 7.63 -17.94
N PHE A 39 -3.46 6.94 -16.83
CA PHE A 39 -4.46 5.87 -16.84
C PHE A 39 -5.86 6.46 -16.74
N LYS A 40 -6.43 6.77 -17.90
CA LYS A 40 -7.79 7.30 -18.05
C LYS A 40 -8.82 6.41 -17.35
N ILE A 41 -10.01 6.97 -17.12
CA ILE A 41 -11.09 6.31 -16.38
C ILE A 41 -11.51 4.92 -16.93
N ASN A 42 -11.29 4.70 -18.24
CA ASN A 42 -11.62 3.45 -18.95
C ASN A 42 -10.45 2.45 -19.00
N ASP A 43 -9.24 2.86 -18.58
CA ASP A 43 -8.06 2.01 -18.62
C ASP A 43 -8.23 0.87 -17.59
N PRO A 44 -8.00 -0.40 -17.99
CA PRO A 44 -8.09 -1.52 -17.06
C PRO A 44 -7.06 -1.46 -15.91
N ARG A 45 -5.98 -0.68 -16.06
CA ARG A 45 -4.94 -0.43 -15.04
C ARG A 45 -5.39 0.62 -14.02
N GLN A 46 -6.46 1.37 -14.28
CA GLN A 46 -6.94 2.43 -13.40
C GLN A 46 -7.39 1.87 -12.04
N GLY A 47 -6.88 2.48 -10.97
CA GLY A 47 -7.11 2.07 -9.58
C GLY A 47 -6.55 3.09 -8.60
N ILE A 48 -6.37 2.68 -7.34
CA ILE A 48 -5.80 3.52 -6.28
C ILE A 48 -4.32 3.77 -6.60
N VAL A 49 -3.89 5.05 -6.60
CA VAL A 49 -2.55 5.48 -7.04
C VAL A 49 -1.41 4.67 -6.42
N HIS A 50 -1.44 4.45 -5.10
CA HIS A 50 -0.39 3.72 -4.38
C HIS A 50 -0.42 2.20 -4.58
N VAL A 51 -1.44 1.65 -5.23
CA VAL A 51 -1.49 0.25 -5.65
C VAL A 51 -1.09 0.12 -7.11
N VAL A 52 -1.59 1.01 -7.96
CA VAL A 52 -1.30 0.97 -9.40
C VAL A 52 0.17 1.21 -9.69
N GLY A 53 0.82 2.17 -9.01
CA GLY A 53 2.24 2.46 -9.22
C GLY A 53 3.13 1.21 -9.10
N PRO A 54 3.12 0.50 -7.95
CA PRO A 54 3.86 -0.74 -7.79
C PRO A 54 3.37 -1.88 -8.68
N GLU A 55 2.06 -2.01 -8.92
CA GLU A 55 1.52 -3.06 -9.78
C GLU A 55 2.01 -2.95 -11.24
N GLN A 56 2.23 -1.72 -11.71
CA GLN A 56 2.81 -1.46 -13.03
C GLN A 56 4.35 -1.48 -13.03
N GLY A 57 5.00 -1.51 -11.86
CA GLY A 57 6.46 -1.42 -11.73
C GLY A 57 7.01 -0.01 -11.91
N ALA A 58 6.18 1.02 -11.73
CA ALA A 58 6.62 2.42 -11.79
C ALA A 58 7.32 2.87 -10.49
N THR A 59 7.20 2.08 -9.43
CA THR A 59 7.93 2.26 -8.17
C THR A 59 9.04 1.23 -8.10
N LEU A 60 10.28 1.69 -8.20
CA LEU A 60 11.47 0.85 -8.10
C LEU A 60 12.27 1.23 -6.86
N PRO A 61 13.04 0.28 -6.28
CA PRO A 61 13.92 0.55 -5.16
C PRO A 61 14.97 1.62 -5.47
N GLY A 62 15.25 2.45 -4.47
CA GLY A 62 16.21 3.56 -4.56
C GLY A 62 15.66 4.82 -5.24
N MET A 63 14.42 4.79 -5.74
CA MET A 63 13.78 5.99 -6.28
C MET A 63 13.39 6.97 -5.17
N THR A 64 13.38 8.26 -5.50
CA THR A 64 12.61 9.26 -4.74
C THR A 64 11.26 9.42 -5.41
N VAL A 65 10.17 9.17 -4.68
CA VAL A 65 8.80 9.17 -5.22
C VAL A 65 7.94 10.19 -4.47
N VAL A 66 7.43 11.16 -5.20
CA VAL A 66 6.57 12.21 -4.64
C VAL A 66 5.23 12.24 -5.36
N CYS A 67 4.16 12.47 -4.61
CA CYS A 67 2.81 12.57 -5.13
C CYS A 67 2.01 13.54 -4.25
N GLY A 68 0.96 14.15 -4.81
CA GLY A 68 0.04 15.05 -4.11
C GLY A 68 -0.87 14.36 -3.08
N ASP A 69 -0.52 13.15 -2.63
CA ASP A 69 -1.27 12.35 -1.67
C ASP A 69 -0.43 12.08 -0.41
N SER A 70 -1.05 12.15 0.77
CA SER A 70 -0.35 11.96 2.06
C SER A 70 0.22 10.56 2.24
N HIS A 71 -0.45 9.54 1.69
CA HIS A 71 -0.12 8.13 1.87
C HIS A 71 0.90 7.62 0.85
N THR A 72 1.57 8.53 0.14
CA THR A 72 2.73 8.23 -0.73
C THR A 72 3.84 7.47 -0.01
N ALA A 73 3.92 7.56 1.32
CA ALA A 73 4.79 6.73 2.15
C ALA A 73 4.64 5.22 1.89
N THR A 74 3.50 4.75 1.36
CA THR A 74 3.27 3.35 0.94
C THR A 74 4.39 2.80 0.04
N HIS A 75 4.92 3.62 -0.87
CA HIS A 75 5.95 3.22 -1.82
C HIS A 75 7.30 2.92 -1.15
N GLY A 76 7.47 3.33 0.10
CA GLY A 76 8.62 3.01 0.92
C GLY A 76 8.79 1.52 1.26
N ALA A 77 7.73 0.72 1.09
CA ALA A 77 7.81 -0.74 1.14
C ALA A 77 8.78 -1.33 0.10
N PHE A 78 9.11 -0.56 -0.95
CA PHE A 78 10.05 -0.93 -2.00
C PHE A 78 11.44 -0.31 -1.79
N ALA A 79 11.79 0.16 -0.59
CA ALA A 79 13.00 0.95 -0.33
C ALA A 79 13.11 2.22 -1.20
N ALA A 80 11.97 2.85 -1.51
CA ALA A 80 11.91 4.14 -2.19
C ALA A 80 11.70 5.26 -1.17
N LEU A 81 12.45 6.36 -1.28
CA LEU A 81 12.23 7.55 -0.46
C LEU A 81 10.95 8.23 -0.93
N ALA A 82 9.81 7.89 -0.30
CA ALA A 82 8.51 8.26 -0.79
C ALA A 82 7.71 9.09 0.22
N HIS A 83 7.22 10.26 -0.20
CA HIS A 83 6.42 11.13 0.67
C HIS A 83 5.46 12.04 -0.10
N GLY A 84 4.38 12.43 0.58
CA GLY A 84 3.42 13.39 0.05
C GLY A 84 4.00 14.79 -0.03
N ILE A 85 3.57 15.54 -1.03
CA ILE A 85 3.94 16.94 -1.28
C ILE A 85 2.71 17.80 -1.61
N GLY A 86 2.82 19.11 -1.42
CA GLY A 86 1.76 20.07 -1.75
C GLY A 86 1.65 20.36 -3.25
N THR A 87 0.56 21.00 -3.67
CA THR A 87 0.32 21.33 -5.09
C THR A 87 1.42 22.20 -5.71
N SER A 88 1.91 23.22 -4.99
CA SER A 88 3.03 24.05 -5.47
C SER A 88 4.35 23.29 -5.58
N GLU A 89 4.55 22.28 -4.72
CA GLU A 89 5.73 21.41 -4.82
C GLU A 89 5.62 20.47 -6.03
N VAL A 90 4.41 19.99 -6.35
CA VAL A 90 4.18 19.18 -7.57
C VAL A 90 4.54 19.98 -8.82
N GLU A 91 4.12 21.24 -8.90
CA GLU A 91 4.49 22.14 -10.00
C GLU A 91 6.01 22.27 -10.15
N HIS A 92 6.73 22.50 -9.04
CA HIS A 92 8.19 22.58 -9.05
C HIS A 92 8.85 21.28 -9.49
N VAL A 93 8.35 20.13 -9.05
CA VAL A 93 8.89 18.82 -9.45
C VAL A 93 8.66 18.59 -10.95
N LEU A 94 7.47 18.91 -11.47
CA LEU A 94 7.20 18.81 -12.91
C LEU A 94 8.11 19.73 -13.73
N ALA A 95 8.40 20.94 -13.23
CA ALA A 95 9.24 21.90 -13.94
C ALA A 95 10.75 21.61 -13.84
N THR A 96 11.24 21.10 -12.71
CA THR A 96 12.68 21.07 -12.40
C THR A 96 13.23 19.69 -12.03
N GLN A 97 12.36 18.70 -11.79
CA GLN A 97 12.72 17.39 -11.22
C GLN A 97 13.49 17.47 -9.89
N CYS A 98 13.39 18.60 -9.19
CA CYS A 98 14.06 18.87 -7.93
C CYS A 98 13.05 19.30 -6.87
N LEU A 99 13.34 18.98 -5.60
CA LEU A 99 12.56 19.43 -4.45
C LEU A 99 13.50 19.84 -3.32
N LEU A 100 13.20 20.97 -2.66
CA LEU A 100 13.90 21.36 -1.45
C LEU A 100 13.29 20.61 -0.25
N ALA A 101 14.06 19.71 0.35
CA ALA A 101 13.65 18.96 1.54
C ALA A 101 14.64 19.17 2.68
N GLN A 102 14.13 19.25 3.91
CA GLN A 102 14.97 19.18 5.10
C GLN A 102 15.32 17.72 5.39
N LYS A 103 16.57 17.46 5.75
CA LYS A 103 17.02 16.13 6.15
C LYS A 103 16.27 15.70 7.40
N MET A 104 15.60 14.55 7.31
CA MET A 104 14.92 13.91 8.43
C MET A 104 15.94 13.15 9.29
N LYS A 105 15.60 12.97 10.57
CA LYS A 105 16.34 12.08 11.47
C LYS A 105 16.01 10.61 11.17
N ASN A 106 16.88 9.69 11.54
CA ASN A 106 16.68 8.27 11.29
C ASN A 106 16.05 7.60 12.51
N MET A 107 14.88 6.99 12.33
CA MET A 107 14.26 6.16 13.35
C MET A 107 14.18 4.72 12.85
N GLN A 108 14.60 3.75 13.67
CA GLN A 108 14.39 2.33 13.38
C GLN A 108 13.31 1.75 14.27
N VAL A 109 12.29 1.14 13.66
CA VAL A 109 11.28 0.35 14.35
C VAL A 109 11.54 -1.12 14.03
N ARG A 110 12.05 -1.85 15.01
CA ARG A 110 12.42 -3.26 14.88
C ARG A 110 11.36 -4.16 15.50
N VAL A 111 10.74 -5.01 14.70
CA VAL A 111 9.75 -6.01 15.14
C VAL A 111 10.35 -7.40 14.99
N GLU A 112 10.68 -8.05 16.11
CA GLU A 112 11.32 -9.36 16.12
C GLU A 112 10.38 -10.47 16.58
N GLY A 113 10.57 -11.68 16.05
CA GLY A 113 9.79 -12.86 16.41
C GLY A 113 8.76 -13.22 15.34
N LYS A 114 7.87 -14.14 15.69
CA LYS A 114 6.80 -14.62 14.80
C LYS A 114 5.45 -14.05 15.23
N LEU A 115 4.69 -13.56 14.25
CA LEU A 115 3.34 -13.09 14.49
C LEU A 115 2.42 -14.23 14.96
N GLY A 116 1.57 -13.93 15.94
CA GLY A 116 0.56 -14.85 16.44
C GLY A 116 -0.52 -15.19 15.40
N THR A 117 -1.29 -16.25 15.67
CA THR A 117 -2.38 -16.67 14.77
C THR A 117 -3.44 -15.58 14.64
N GLY A 118 -3.76 -15.20 13.40
CA GLY A 118 -4.78 -14.18 13.11
C GLY A 118 -4.28 -12.74 13.18
N VAL A 119 -2.99 -12.54 13.48
CA VAL A 119 -2.32 -11.23 13.44
C VAL A 119 -1.88 -10.94 12.01
N THR A 120 -2.16 -9.73 11.55
CA THR A 120 -1.86 -9.25 10.20
C THR A 120 -0.91 -8.05 10.24
N ALA A 121 -0.39 -7.64 9.07
CA ALA A 121 0.41 -6.42 8.95
C ALA A 121 -0.29 -5.16 9.50
N LYS A 122 -1.64 -5.12 9.44
CA LYS A 122 -2.43 -4.02 10.00
C LYS A 122 -2.29 -3.94 11.52
N ASP A 123 -2.33 -5.09 12.19
CA ASP A 123 -2.17 -5.17 13.64
C ASP A 123 -0.76 -4.78 14.08
N VAL A 124 0.25 -5.16 13.29
CA VAL A 124 1.65 -4.77 13.51
C VAL A 124 1.80 -3.26 13.48
N VAL A 125 1.30 -2.59 12.45
CA VAL A 125 1.46 -1.13 12.36
C VAL A 125 0.61 -0.39 13.39
N LEU A 126 -0.56 -0.90 13.75
CA LEU A 126 -1.34 -0.35 14.87
C LEU A 126 -0.61 -0.51 16.21
N ALA A 127 0.07 -1.64 16.45
CA ALA A 127 0.91 -1.83 17.63
C ALA A 127 2.08 -0.84 17.67
N ILE A 128 2.72 -0.61 16.53
CA ILE A 128 3.80 0.38 16.39
C ILE A 128 3.25 1.78 16.72
N ILE A 129 2.14 2.21 16.11
CA ILE A 129 1.50 3.50 16.36
C ILE A 129 1.07 3.63 17.82
N GLY A 130 0.56 2.56 18.43
CA GLY A 130 0.22 2.53 19.85
C GLY A 130 1.44 2.74 20.75
N LYS A 131 2.60 2.19 20.37
CA LYS A 131 3.87 2.30 21.11
C LYS A 131 4.51 3.68 21.00
N ILE A 132 4.61 4.23 19.78
CA ILE A 132 5.30 5.52 19.52
C ILE A 132 4.35 6.73 19.58
N GLY A 133 3.05 6.50 19.45
CA GLY A 133 2.01 7.52 19.36
C GLY A 133 1.93 8.18 17.98
N THR A 134 0.83 8.91 17.73
CA THR A 134 0.56 9.56 16.43
C THR A 134 1.49 10.71 16.04
N ALA A 135 2.36 11.15 16.96
CA ALA A 135 3.37 12.16 16.70
C ALA A 135 4.79 11.62 16.91
N GLY A 136 4.95 10.32 17.17
CA GLY A 136 6.23 9.71 17.50
C GLY A 136 7.23 9.76 16.35
N GLY A 137 6.74 9.70 15.12
CA GLY A 137 7.55 9.78 13.90
C GLY A 137 7.81 11.19 13.38
N THR A 138 7.37 12.24 14.08
CA THR A 138 7.46 13.62 13.56
C THR A 138 8.92 14.05 13.38
N GLY A 139 9.31 14.39 12.16
CA GLY A 139 10.69 14.77 11.82
C GLY A 139 11.64 13.59 11.58
N TYR A 140 11.14 12.36 11.60
CA TYR A 140 11.90 11.14 11.34
C TYR A 140 11.51 10.51 9.99
N ALA A 141 12.48 9.87 9.36
CA ALA A 141 12.26 8.79 8.40
C ALA A 141 12.29 7.48 9.19
N ILE A 142 11.20 6.71 9.13
CA ILE A 142 11.08 5.45 9.87
C ILE A 142 11.53 4.30 8.96
N GLU A 143 12.54 3.56 9.39
CA GLU A 143 12.86 2.25 8.84
C GLU A 143 12.14 1.17 9.65
N PHE A 144 11.32 0.35 8.98
CA PHE A 144 10.70 -0.83 9.57
C PHE A 144 11.58 -2.04 9.32
N ALA A 145 12.12 -2.61 10.38
CA ALA A 145 13.08 -3.71 10.34
C ALA A 145 12.63 -4.87 11.24
N GLY A 146 13.39 -5.96 11.17
CA GLY A 146 13.21 -7.15 12.02
C GLY A 146 12.57 -8.33 11.30
N SER A 147 12.64 -9.50 11.95
CA SER A 147 12.19 -10.76 11.36
C SER A 147 10.72 -10.76 10.99
N ALA A 148 9.86 -10.16 11.81
CA ALA A 148 8.43 -10.12 11.53
C ALA A 148 8.09 -9.28 10.30
N ILE A 149 8.83 -8.19 10.04
CA ILE A 149 8.63 -7.34 8.85
C ILE A 149 9.12 -8.06 7.59
N ARG A 150 10.27 -8.75 7.66
CA ARG A 150 10.78 -9.55 6.55
C ARG A 150 9.84 -10.70 6.17
N ASP A 151 9.20 -11.32 7.17
CA ASP A 151 8.23 -12.40 6.95
C ASP A 151 6.89 -11.92 6.33
N LEU A 152 6.64 -10.61 6.21
CA LEU A 152 5.44 -10.08 5.55
C LEU A 152 5.52 -10.18 4.03
N SER A 153 4.36 -10.40 3.39
CA SER A 153 4.23 -10.19 1.94
C SER A 153 4.43 -8.72 1.57
N MET A 154 4.68 -8.43 0.28
CA MET A 154 4.79 -7.05 -0.19
C MET A 154 3.56 -6.20 0.12
N GLU A 155 2.35 -6.75 0.01
CA GLU A 155 1.13 -6.04 0.36
C GLU A 155 1.05 -5.75 1.86
N GLY A 156 1.57 -6.67 2.70
CA GLY A 156 1.73 -6.44 4.13
C GLY A 156 2.70 -5.29 4.41
N ARG A 157 3.85 -5.27 3.74
CA ARG A 157 4.85 -4.19 3.85
C ARG A 157 4.27 -2.84 3.39
N MET A 158 3.54 -2.83 2.27
CA MET A 158 2.80 -1.64 1.81
C MET A 158 1.80 -1.17 2.86
N THR A 159 1.11 -2.07 3.55
CA THR A 159 0.18 -1.72 4.64
C THR A 159 0.91 -1.05 5.81
N VAL A 160 2.10 -1.52 6.17
CA VAL A 160 2.92 -0.92 7.24
C VAL A 160 3.40 0.47 6.83
N CYS A 161 4.02 0.60 5.65
CA CYS A 161 4.52 1.89 5.15
C CYS A 161 3.41 2.90 4.86
N ASN A 162 2.24 2.44 4.41
CA ASN A 162 1.05 3.27 4.22
C ASN A 162 0.70 4.01 5.51
N MET A 163 0.82 3.33 6.65
CA MET A 163 0.45 3.88 7.95
C MET A 163 1.57 4.62 8.69
N ALA A 164 2.71 4.87 8.04
CA ALA A 164 3.78 5.68 8.61
C ALA A 164 3.31 7.12 8.89
N ILE A 165 2.38 7.63 8.08
CA ILE A 165 1.83 8.98 8.24
C ILE A 165 0.96 9.09 9.50
N GLU A 166 0.22 8.05 9.89
CA GLU A 166 -0.55 8.00 11.13
C GLU A 166 0.34 7.93 12.38
N ALA A 167 1.60 7.49 12.24
CA ALA A 167 2.63 7.63 13.28
C ALA A 167 3.28 9.04 13.32
N GLY A 168 2.95 9.90 12.35
CA GLY A 168 3.50 11.25 12.20
C GLY A 168 4.77 11.33 11.35
N ALA A 169 5.24 10.21 10.79
CA ALA A 169 6.40 10.20 9.89
C ALA A 169 5.98 10.50 8.45
N ARG A 170 6.81 11.27 7.74
CA ARG A 170 6.56 11.54 6.31
C ARG A 170 6.96 10.38 5.41
N VAL A 171 7.88 9.55 5.89
CA VAL A 171 8.50 8.45 5.16
C VAL A 171 8.52 7.21 6.05
N GLY A 172 8.12 6.08 5.49
CA GLY A 172 8.42 4.74 6.00
C GLY A 172 9.29 4.01 4.99
N LEU A 173 10.26 3.20 5.41
CA LEU A 173 11.15 2.45 4.53
C LEU A 173 11.25 1.00 5.00
N ILE A 174 11.30 0.07 4.06
CA ILE A 174 11.65 -1.33 4.31
C ILE A 174 12.76 -1.71 3.35
N ALA A 175 13.81 -2.34 3.88
CA ALA A 175 14.96 -2.80 3.13
C ALA A 175 14.58 -3.80 2.03
N VAL A 176 15.34 -3.82 0.94
CA VAL A 176 15.09 -4.75 -0.17
C VAL A 176 15.50 -6.17 0.22
N ASP A 177 14.66 -7.13 -0.15
CA ASP A 177 15.00 -8.56 -0.11
C ASP A 177 14.40 -9.28 -1.33
N ASP A 178 14.52 -10.62 -1.32
CA ASP A 178 14.04 -11.48 -2.41
C ASP A 178 12.52 -11.31 -2.64
N THR A 179 11.72 -11.02 -1.60
CA THR A 179 10.28 -10.80 -1.73
C THR A 179 9.99 -9.54 -2.54
N THR A 180 10.77 -8.47 -2.33
CA THR A 180 10.67 -7.23 -3.10
C THR A 180 11.06 -7.46 -4.56
N ILE A 181 12.16 -8.18 -4.79
CA ILE A 181 12.68 -8.49 -6.14
C ILE A 181 11.67 -9.34 -6.92
N ASP A 182 11.15 -10.41 -6.30
CA ASP A 182 10.18 -11.32 -6.91
C ASP A 182 8.89 -10.60 -7.27
N TYR A 183 8.43 -9.66 -6.43
CA TYR A 183 7.23 -8.87 -6.71
C TYR A 183 7.38 -7.98 -7.94
N LEU A 184 8.56 -7.38 -8.13
CA LEU A 184 8.86 -6.50 -9.26
C LEU A 184 9.18 -7.26 -10.55
N GLY A 185 9.44 -8.56 -10.44
CA GLY A 185 9.68 -9.44 -11.59
C GLY A 185 8.55 -9.37 -12.62
N ASN A 186 8.92 -9.15 -13.88
CA ASN A 186 8.00 -9.09 -15.02
C ASN A 186 6.91 -7.99 -14.95
N ARG A 187 7.14 -6.92 -14.18
CA ARG A 187 6.22 -5.77 -14.19
C ARG A 187 6.40 -4.92 -15.44
N PRO A 188 5.32 -4.31 -15.97
CA PRO A 188 5.37 -3.57 -17.25
C PRO A 188 6.47 -2.52 -17.36
N PHE A 189 6.72 -1.75 -16.31
CA PHE A 189 7.74 -0.69 -16.27
C PHE A 189 9.01 -1.10 -15.52
N ALA A 190 9.11 -2.34 -15.04
CA ALA A 190 10.34 -2.83 -14.45
C ALA A 190 11.40 -3.10 -15.54
N PRO A 191 12.70 -2.96 -15.21
CA PRO A 191 13.77 -3.30 -16.15
C PRO A 191 13.71 -4.78 -16.55
N SER A 192 14.27 -5.11 -17.71
CA SER A 192 14.28 -6.49 -18.23
C SER A 192 15.63 -6.85 -18.83
N GLY A 193 15.92 -8.15 -18.93
CA GLY A 193 17.18 -8.66 -19.48
C GLY A 193 18.38 -8.23 -18.63
N GLU A 194 19.46 -7.78 -19.27
CA GLU A 194 20.70 -7.38 -18.58
C GLU A 194 20.49 -6.23 -17.57
N GLN A 195 19.56 -5.30 -17.87
CA GLN A 195 19.23 -4.21 -16.95
C GLN A 195 18.55 -4.70 -15.67
N TRP A 196 17.83 -5.82 -15.73
CA TRP A 196 17.23 -6.43 -14.55
C TRP A 196 18.29 -6.97 -13.60
N GLU A 197 19.26 -7.71 -14.12
CA GLU A 197 20.36 -8.27 -13.31
C GLU A 197 21.19 -7.16 -12.66
N ALA A 198 21.50 -6.10 -13.40
CA ALA A 198 22.20 -4.93 -12.87
C ALA A 198 21.37 -4.22 -11.78
N ALA A 199 20.07 -3.99 -12.02
CA ALA A 199 19.19 -3.36 -11.05
C ALA A 199 19.05 -4.20 -9.78
N VAL A 200 18.90 -5.53 -9.89
CA VAL A 200 18.82 -6.44 -8.74
C VAL A 200 20.12 -6.41 -7.93
N ALA A 201 21.29 -6.38 -8.58
CA ALA A 201 22.57 -6.26 -7.90
C ALA A 201 22.67 -4.96 -7.09
N ASP A 202 22.22 -3.83 -7.66
CA ASP A 202 22.19 -2.55 -6.98
C ASP A 202 21.15 -2.54 -5.83
N TRP A 203 19.96 -3.08 -6.08
CA TRP A 203 18.88 -3.09 -5.09
C TRP A 203 19.21 -3.92 -3.85
N ARG A 204 20.02 -4.98 -3.98
CA ARG A 204 20.49 -5.75 -2.82
C ARG A 204 21.37 -4.94 -1.86
N ASN A 205 21.94 -3.82 -2.31
CA ASN A 205 22.69 -2.91 -1.45
C ASN A 205 21.79 -1.88 -0.76
N LEU A 206 20.49 -1.84 -1.06
CA LEU A 206 19.52 -0.94 -0.41
C LEU A 206 19.02 -1.56 0.91
N VAL A 207 19.98 -1.75 1.80
CA VAL A 207 19.82 -2.23 3.17
C VAL A 207 20.66 -1.35 4.07
N SER A 208 20.23 -1.15 5.31
CA SER A 208 21.01 -0.37 6.26
C SER A 208 22.31 -1.09 6.62
N ASP A 209 23.40 -0.34 6.72
CA ASP A 209 24.70 -0.85 7.14
C ASP A 209 24.64 -1.44 8.56
N ALA A 210 25.52 -2.40 8.85
CA ALA A 210 25.53 -3.08 10.15
C ALA A 210 25.87 -2.14 11.33
N ASP A 211 26.58 -1.04 11.05
CA ASP A 211 26.97 0.01 11.99
C ASP A 211 26.17 1.32 11.79
N ALA A 212 25.06 1.28 11.04
CA ALA A 212 24.21 2.44 10.84
C ALA A 212 23.68 3.00 12.18
N GLU A 213 23.92 4.29 12.40
CA GLU A 213 23.43 4.99 13.59
C GLU A 213 22.01 5.52 13.36
N PHE A 214 21.12 5.20 14.29
CA PHE A 214 19.75 5.71 14.32
C PHE A 214 19.56 6.65 15.49
N ASP A 215 18.96 7.82 15.25
CA ASP A 215 18.62 8.79 16.29
C ASP A 215 17.66 8.19 17.33
N GLN A 216 16.79 7.26 16.90
CA GLN A 216 15.87 6.56 17.78
C GLN A 216 15.64 5.12 17.33
N VAL A 217 15.69 4.18 18.27
CA VAL A 217 15.38 2.76 18.02
C VAL A 217 14.23 2.34 18.92
N VAL A 218 13.20 1.76 18.32
CA VAL A 218 12.03 1.20 19.02
C VAL A 218 11.96 -0.29 18.69
N THR A 219 11.95 -1.14 19.71
CA THR A 219 11.85 -2.59 19.53
C THR A 219 10.49 -3.10 20.04
N LEU A 220 9.85 -3.97 19.27
CA LEU A 220 8.63 -4.69 19.61
C LEU A 220 8.85 -6.19 19.44
N ASP A 221 8.25 -7.00 20.32
CA ASP A 221 8.15 -8.44 20.14
C ASP A 221 6.86 -8.77 19.38
N ALA A 222 7.01 -9.43 18.24
CA ALA A 222 5.92 -9.88 17.37
C ALA A 222 4.96 -10.85 18.07
N ALA A 223 5.44 -11.61 19.06
CA ALA A 223 4.63 -12.55 19.81
C ALA A 223 3.66 -11.86 20.79
N GLU A 224 3.96 -10.63 21.21
CA GLU A 224 3.11 -9.81 22.07
C GLU A 224 2.03 -9.05 21.29
N ILE A 225 2.11 -9.04 19.95
CA ILE A 225 1.12 -8.37 19.10
C ILE A 225 -0.12 -9.24 19.01
N GLU A 226 -1.21 -8.76 19.59
CA GLU A 226 -2.55 -9.33 19.44
C GLU A 226 -3.34 -8.59 18.33
N PRO A 227 -4.40 -9.19 17.76
CA PRO A 227 -5.27 -8.51 16.81
C PRO A 227 -5.84 -7.19 17.39
N GLN A 228 -5.81 -6.13 16.59
CA GLN A 228 -6.16 -4.77 17.03
C GLN A 228 -7.31 -4.19 16.21
N VAL A 229 -8.04 -3.28 16.85
CA VAL A 229 -9.06 -2.46 16.19
C VAL A 229 -8.88 -1.04 16.67
N SER A 230 -8.70 -0.09 15.75
CA SER A 230 -8.78 1.33 16.05
C SER A 230 -10.24 1.79 16.11
N TRP A 231 -10.62 2.59 17.12
CA TRP A 231 -11.94 3.23 17.16
C TRP A 231 -11.87 4.74 17.41
N GLY A 232 -13.00 5.40 17.22
CA GLY A 232 -13.14 6.83 17.46
C GLY A 232 -12.53 7.66 16.33
N THR A 233 -12.00 8.83 16.66
CA THR A 233 -11.54 9.82 15.67
C THR A 233 -10.04 9.80 15.42
N SER A 234 -9.29 8.92 16.11
CA SER A 234 -7.83 8.83 15.98
C SER A 234 -7.33 7.39 16.00
N PRO A 235 -6.38 7.02 15.12
CA PRO A 235 -5.70 5.72 15.14
C PRO A 235 -5.00 5.40 16.47
N ARG A 236 -4.68 6.42 17.28
CA ARG A 236 -4.10 6.27 18.63
C ARG A 236 -5.01 5.48 19.57
N TRP A 237 -6.32 5.54 19.36
CA TRP A 237 -7.30 4.85 20.19
C TRP A 237 -7.55 3.44 19.66
N SER A 238 -6.47 2.69 19.53
CA SER A 238 -6.51 1.24 19.30
C SER A 238 -6.15 0.58 20.62
N PRO A 239 -7.09 0.04 21.41
CA PRO A 239 -6.67 -0.86 22.45
C PRO A 239 -6.25 -2.17 21.79
N VAL A 240 -5.70 -3.00 22.64
CA VAL A 240 -5.73 -4.43 22.46
C VAL A 240 -7.13 -4.91 22.87
N PHE A 241 -7.95 -5.33 21.92
CA PHE A 241 -9.03 -6.26 22.27
C PHE A 241 -8.45 -7.65 22.10
N PRO A 242 -8.20 -8.41 23.17
CA PRO A 242 -8.12 -9.85 22.99
C PRO A 242 -9.43 -10.23 22.32
N VAL A 243 -9.38 -10.96 21.21
CA VAL A 243 -10.57 -11.56 20.60
C VAL A 243 -11.06 -12.70 21.51
N ARG A 244 -11.30 -12.39 22.79
CA ARG A 244 -12.30 -13.06 23.59
C ARG A 244 -13.60 -12.39 23.21
N CYS A 245 -14.30 -13.02 22.27
CA CYS A 245 -15.73 -12.85 22.14
C CYS A 245 -16.32 -12.88 23.56
N PRO A 246 -16.89 -11.78 24.09
CA PRO A 246 -17.49 -11.83 25.40
C PRO A 246 -18.57 -12.89 25.32
N THR A 247 -18.42 -13.98 26.08
CA THR A 247 -19.51 -14.93 26.28
C THR A 247 -20.70 -14.14 26.82
N ARG A 248 -21.63 -13.84 25.92
CA ARG A 248 -23.02 -13.38 26.10
C ARG A 248 -23.24 -12.42 27.28
N PRO A 249 -23.63 -11.14 27.05
CA PRO A 249 -24.13 -10.31 28.15
C PRO A 249 -25.29 -11.01 28.86
N ARG A 250 -25.27 -11.00 30.21
CA ARG A 250 -26.37 -11.49 31.05
C ARG A 250 -27.70 -10.85 30.60
N PRO A 251 -28.80 -11.62 30.53
CA PRO A 251 -30.07 -11.09 30.06
C PRO A 251 -30.65 -10.13 31.10
N VAL A 252 -30.84 -8.87 30.73
CA VAL A 252 -31.79 -7.97 31.39
C VAL A 252 -33.17 -8.32 30.84
N THR A 253 -34.04 -8.84 31.70
CA THR A 253 -35.41 -9.27 31.38
C THR A 253 -36.38 -8.09 31.36
N THR A 254 -36.95 -7.79 30.20
CA THR A 254 -38.40 -7.54 29.96
C THR A 254 -38.66 -7.51 28.43
N PRO A 255 -39.88 -7.83 27.94
CA PRO A 255 -40.06 -8.87 26.94
C PRO A 255 -40.51 -8.36 25.56
N CYS A 256 -40.13 -9.05 24.48
CA CYS A 256 -41.10 -9.64 23.53
C CYS A 256 -40.43 -10.63 22.56
N SER A 257 -41.05 -11.82 22.47
CA SER A 257 -40.98 -12.87 21.43
C SER A 257 -39.64 -13.58 21.12
N ALA A 258 -39.59 -14.84 21.56
CA ALA A 258 -38.63 -15.90 21.23
C ALA A 258 -38.65 -16.28 19.72
N ALA A 259 -37.56 -16.79 19.15
CA ALA A 259 -37.29 -18.23 19.13
C ALA A 259 -35.78 -18.59 19.19
N THR A 260 -35.54 -19.80 19.72
CA THR A 260 -34.35 -20.34 20.40
C THR A 260 -33.43 -21.20 19.50
N PRO A 261 -32.27 -21.71 20.00
CA PRO A 261 -30.99 -21.82 19.28
C PRO A 261 -30.44 -23.25 19.12
N VAL A 262 -29.46 -23.49 18.23
CA VAL A 262 -28.36 -24.50 18.41
C VAL A 262 -27.17 -24.23 17.43
N PRO A 263 -25.99 -24.89 17.55
CA PRO A 263 -24.70 -24.30 17.93
C PRO A 263 -23.70 -24.11 16.77
N TRP A 264 -22.68 -23.30 17.02
CA TRP A 264 -21.57 -23.03 16.11
C TRP A 264 -20.50 -24.11 16.21
N ASN A 265 -20.35 -24.92 15.17
CA ASN A 265 -19.14 -25.71 14.94
C ASN A 265 -18.65 -25.46 13.51
N THR A 266 -17.39 -24.99 13.45
CA THR A 266 -16.40 -25.15 12.37
C THR A 266 -16.78 -24.61 10.97
N TRP A 267 -15.81 -24.63 10.05
CA TRP A 267 -15.89 -24.32 8.61
C TRP A 267 -15.32 -22.96 8.15
N ALA A 268 -14.03 -22.97 7.86
CA ALA A 268 -13.57 -23.11 6.47
C ALA A 268 -12.54 -24.26 6.47
N SER A 269 -12.60 -25.30 5.64
CA SER A 269 -12.96 -25.41 4.21
C SER A 269 -13.28 -26.89 3.88
N PRO A 270 -13.65 -27.33 2.64
CA PRO A 270 -13.69 -26.59 1.37
C PRO A 270 -14.96 -26.81 0.51
N ARG A 271 -15.16 -25.88 -0.43
CA ARG A 271 -16.02 -25.94 -1.63
C ARG A 271 -17.54 -26.05 -1.41
N GLY A 272 -18.21 -24.92 -1.69
CA GLY A 272 -19.59 -24.90 -2.14
C GLY A 272 -20.63 -24.72 -1.04
N ARG A 273 -20.85 -23.47 -0.61
CA ARG A 273 -22.16 -22.89 -0.22
C ARG A 273 -21.94 -21.44 0.23
N ARG A 274 -22.82 -20.54 -0.20
CA ARG A 274 -22.84 -19.12 0.20
C ARG A 274 -23.25 -19.02 1.67
N SER A 275 -22.48 -18.32 2.49
CA SER A 275 -22.89 -17.98 3.87
C SER A 275 -23.93 -16.85 3.85
N PRO A 276 -24.98 -16.90 4.70
CA PRO A 276 -25.95 -15.83 4.80
C PRO A 276 -25.39 -14.70 5.67
N ILE A 277 -25.29 -13.50 5.11
CA ILE A 277 -25.06 -12.27 5.87
C ILE A 277 -26.35 -12.03 6.69
N SER A 278 -26.30 -12.18 8.01
CA SER A 278 -27.44 -11.89 8.89
C SER A 278 -27.34 -10.47 9.46
N GLY A 279 -28.34 -9.65 9.16
CA GLY A 279 -28.48 -8.26 9.59
C GLY A 279 -28.72 -7.33 8.39
N SER A 280 -29.29 -6.14 8.62
CA SER A 280 -29.36 -5.05 7.62
C SER A 280 -27.97 -4.43 7.36
N THR A 281 -26.94 -5.27 7.27
CA THR A 281 -25.55 -4.90 7.10
C THR A 281 -25.31 -4.64 5.62
N ARG A 282 -25.17 -3.36 5.26
CA ARG A 282 -24.56 -2.98 3.99
C ARG A 282 -23.08 -3.30 4.09
N SER A 283 -22.64 -4.33 3.39
CA SER A 283 -21.23 -4.57 3.12
C SER A 283 -20.88 -3.89 1.80
N SER A 284 -19.98 -2.90 1.86
CA SER A 284 -19.32 -2.37 0.67
C SER A 284 -17.91 -2.96 0.62
N SER A 285 -17.58 -3.63 -0.47
CA SER A 285 -16.21 -4.05 -0.77
C SER A 285 -15.71 -3.18 -1.92
N ALA A 286 -14.60 -2.48 -1.68
CA ALA A 286 -13.85 -1.81 -2.73
C ALA A 286 -12.66 -2.73 -3.06
N PRO A 287 -12.72 -3.54 -4.13
CA PRO A 287 -11.57 -4.33 -4.52
C PRO A 287 -10.42 -3.39 -4.91
N ALA A 288 -9.24 -3.65 -4.36
CA ALA A 288 -7.99 -3.19 -4.99
C ALA A 288 -7.93 -3.75 -6.43
N PRO A 289 -7.20 -3.12 -7.37
CA PRO A 289 -7.28 -3.43 -8.80
C PRO A 289 -7.24 -4.91 -9.18
N ILE A 290 -7.74 -5.16 -10.39
CA ILE A 290 -8.41 -6.38 -10.87
C ILE A 290 -7.63 -7.69 -10.63
N ARG A 291 -6.31 -7.69 -10.42
CA ARG A 291 -5.55 -8.91 -10.15
C ARG A 291 -5.90 -9.61 -8.84
N GLY A 292 -6.35 -8.88 -7.81
CA GLY A 292 -6.87 -9.49 -6.57
C GLY A 292 -8.14 -10.33 -6.77
N SER A 293 -8.85 -10.16 -7.90
CA SER A 293 -10.10 -10.85 -8.20
C SER A 293 -9.98 -12.10 -9.09
N ARG A 294 -8.78 -12.42 -9.61
CA ARG A 294 -8.59 -13.44 -10.68
C ARG A 294 -7.61 -14.58 -10.33
N THR A 295 -7.65 -15.14 -9.13
CA THR A 295 -6.89 -16.38 -8.82
C THR A 295 -7.55 -17.69 -9.30
N CYS A 296 -8.67 -17.62 -10.04
CA CYS A 296 -9.38 -18.80 -10.56
C CYS A 296 -9.74 -18.67 -12.06
N ALA A 297 -8.77 -18.61 -12.98
CA ALA A 297 -8.98 -18.99 -14.38
C ALA A 297 -7.66 -19.21 -15.14
N ARG A 298 -7.57 -20.29 -15.92
CA ARG A 298 -6.41 -20.65 -16.80
C ARG A 298 -6.17 -19.55 -17.86
N PRO A 299 -4.91 -19.37 -18.32
CA PRO A 299 -4.56 -18.27 -19.22
C PRO A 299 -5.01 -18.54 -20.67
N PRO A 300 -5.51 -17.54 -21.41
CA PRO A 300 -5.66 -17.64 -22.85
C PRO A 300 -4.33 -17.33 -23.56
N ARG A 301 -4.11 -17.98 -24.71
CA ARG A 301 -2.96 -17.76 -25.61
C ARG A 301 -3.13 -16.45 -26.37
N TRP A 302 -2.09 -15.61 -26.39
CA TRP A 302 -2.02 -14.37 -27.17
C TRP A 302 -1.41 -14.63 -28.56
N PRO A 303 -1.91 -14.00 -29.65
CA PRO A 303 -1.23 -14.01 -30.93
C PRO A 303 -0.12 -12.95 -30.99
N ALA A 304 0.96 -13.30 -31.68
CA ALA A 304 2.19 -12.51 -31.81
C ALA A 304 1.94 -11.11 -32.41
N ALA A 305 2.39 -10.07 -31.70
CA ALA A 305 2.38 -8.69 -32.18
C ALA A 305 3.54 -8.45 -33.17
N ARG A 306 3.22 -7.77 -34.27
CA ARG A 306 4.14 -7.40 -35.35
C ARG A 306 5.10 -6.29 -34.89
N ARG A 307 6.34 -6.41 -35.34
CA ARG A 307 7.43 -5.43 -35.19
C ARG A 307 7.17 -4.16 -36.02
N SER A 308 7.46 -2.99 -35.45
CA SER A 308 8.22 -1.91 -36.13
C SER A 308 8.71 -0.87 -35.11
N PRO A 309 9.79 -0.11 -35.43
CA PRO A 309 10.81 0.22 -34.45
C PRO A 309 10.96 1.72 -34.19
N ALA A 310 11.32 2.07 -32.95
CA ALA A 310 12.18 3.21 -32.63
C ALA A 310 12.88 2.90 -31.30
N PRO A 311 14.22 3.06 -31.20
CA PRO A 311 14.94 2.77 -29.97
C PRO A 311 14.62 3.87 -28.95
N PHE A 312 14.00 3.48 -27.83
CA PHE A 312 13.95 4.33 -26.64
C PHE A 312 15.38 4.50 -26.14
N ASN A 313 15.94 5.68 -26.40
CA ASN A 313 17.23 6.09 -25.90
C ASN A 313 17.04 6.46 -24.41
N TRP A 314 17.72 5.75 -23.52
CA TRP A 314 17.72 6.00 -22.07
C TRP A 314 18.99 6.76 -21.62
N PRO A 315 19.22 8.04 -21.96
CA PRO A 315 20.03 8.89 -21.12
C PRO A 315 19.17 9.38 -19.94
N TRP A 316 19.76 9.89 -18.85
CA TRP A 316 19.07 10.47 -17.68
C TRP A 316 18.68 9.49 -16.55
N TRP A 317 19.63 8.62 -16.18
CA TRP A 317 19.72 8.13 -14.80
C TRP A 317 20.55 9.12 -14.00
N CYS A 318 19.90 10.08 -13.32
CA CYS A 318 20.58 10.83 -12.26
C CYS A 318 20.78 9.89 -11.08
N ARG A 319 22.01 9.36 -10.95
CA ARG A 319 22.48 8.71 -9.72
C ARG A 319 22.24 9.66 -8.55
N ALA A 320 21.31 9.33 -7.67
CA ALA A 320 21.41 9.80 -6.29
C ALA A 320 22.69 9.17 -5.71
N PRO A 321 23.63 9.94 -5.15
CA PRO A 321 24.74 9.36 -4.42
C PRO A 321 24.20 8.53 -3.26
N ALA A 322 24.82 7.37 -3.03
CA ALA A 322 24.52 6.49 -1.90
C ALA A 322 24.44 7.33 -0.61
N TRP A 323 23.33 7.18 0.09
CA TRP A 323 23.07 7.77 1.41
C TRP A 323 23.38 6.76 2.49
#